data_AF-A0A6G0YLQ9-F1
#
_entry.id   AF-A0A6G0YLQ9-F1
#
_cell.length_a   1.000
_cell.length_b   1.000
_cell.length_c   1.000
_cell.angle_alpha   90.00
_cell.angle_beta   90.00
_cell.angle_gamma   90.00
#
_symmetry.space_group_name_H-M   'P 1'
#
loop_
_entity.id
_entity.type
_entity.pdbx_description
1 polymer ?
#
loop_
_entity_poly.entity_id
_entity_poly.type
_entity_poly.pdbx_seq_one_letter_code
_entity_poly.pdbx_strand_id
1 'polypeptide(L)'
;MAKSLDEQNTKLNTIKNNIQVWRNPGLNRKDETIINRFRIGHTFATLTHNYLMARKDPPICETCGVEFTVKHIIIDCSKYADSRSKHSILYQLSETLQPDLQSNINIVNFLKETKLYNLI
;
A
#
# COMPACT_ATOMS: atom_id res chain seq x y z
N MET A 1 -20.36 -21.98 -20.39
CA MET A 1 -19.29 -21.16 -20.99
C MET A 1 -19.51 -19.72 -20.55
N ALA A 2 -18.69 -19.19 -19.65
CA ALA A 2 -18.76 -17.77 -19.28
C ALA A 2 -17.34 -17.23 -19.16
N LYS A 3 -16.90 -16.66 -20.30
CA LYS A 3 -15.91 -15.61 -20.53
C LYS A 3 -14.65 -15.64 -19.66
N SER A 4 -13.54 -16.08 -20.29
CA SER A 4 -12.18 -15.64 -19.95
C SER A 4 -12.19 -14.14 -19.68
N LEU A 5 -11.89 -13.76 -18.44
CA LEU A 5 -11.53 -12.38 -18.16
C LEU A 5 -10.12 -12.18 -18.72
N ASP A 6 -10.09 -11.38 -19.77
CA ASP A 6 -8.95 -10.67 -20.30
C ASP A 6 -7.95 -10.29 -19.20
N GLU A 7 -6.72 -10.78 -19.34
CA GLU A 7 -5.60 -10.58 -18.43
C GLU A 7 -5.07 -9.14 -18.55
N GLN A 8 -5.93 -8.18 -18.18
CA GLN A 8 -5.53 -6.77 -18.05
C GLN A 8 -4.65 -6.67 -16.81
N ASN A 9 -3.33 -6.63 -17.02
CA ASN A 9 -2.30 -6.32 -16.01
C ASN A 9 -2.48 -4.89 -15.47
N THR A 10 -3.55 -4.66 -14.71
CA THR A 10 -3.79 -3.41 -14.00
C THR A 10 -3.01 -3.42 -12.69
N LYS A 11 -2.55 -2.25 -12.23
CA LYS A 11 -1.87 -2.07 -10.92
C LYS A 11 -2.65 -2.69 -9.73
N LEU A 12 -3.97 -2.86 -9.88
CA LEU A 12 -4.83 -3.54 -8.92
C LEU A 12 -4.66 -5.07 -8.91
N ASN A 13 -4.46 -5.72 -10.07
CA ASN A 13 -4.24 -7.17 -10.17
C ASN A 13 -2.94 -7.60 -9.45
N THR A 14 -1.91 -6.76 -9.47
CA THR A 14 -0.66 -7.05 -8.72
C THR A 14 -0.83 -7.09 -7.20
N ILE A 15 -1.93 -6.51 -6.68
CA ILE A 15 -2.22 -6.47 -5.24
C ILE A 15 -3.36 -7.43 -4.88
N LYS A 16 -4.34 -7.58 -5.76
CA LYS A 16 -5.52 -8.41 -5.55
C LYS A 16 -6.11 -8.89 -6.87
N ASN A 17 -6.05 -10.20 -7.10
CA ASN A 17 -6.61 -10.84 -8.30
C ASN A 17 -8.09 -11.25 -8.16
N ASN A 18 -8.82 -10.79 -7.13
CA ASN A 18 -10.23 -11.13 -6.95
C ASN A 18 -11.10 -9.96 -6.44
N ILE A 19 -12.41 -10.05 -6.69
CA ILE A 19 -13.39 -9.01 -6.33
C ILE A 19 -13.89 -9.19 -4.88
N GLN A 20 -13.51 -10.27 -4.19
CA GLN A 20 -14.01 -10.59 -2.85
C GLN A 20 -13.63 -9.54 -1.81
N VAL A 21 -14.56 -9.13 -0.96
CA VAL A 21 -14.30 -8.15 0.10
C VAL A 21 -13.27 -8.70 1.08
N TRP A 22 -12.20 -7.95 1.30
CA TRP A 22 -11.25 -8.23 2.37
C TRP A 22 -11.87 -7.84 3.71
N ARG A 23 -12.21 -8.84 4.52
CA ARG A 23 -12.63 -8.62 5.91
C ARG A 23 -11.37 -8.59 6.77
N ASN A 24 -11.19 -7.54 7.56
CA ASN A 24 -10.05 -7.43 8.49
C ASN A 24 -10.55 -7.52 9.94
N PRO A 25 -10.99 -8.70 10.40
CA PRO A 25 -11.54 -8.84 11.75
C PRO A 25 -10.48 -8.46 12.80
N GLY A 26 -10.84 -7.61 13.76
CA GLY A 26 -9.97 -7.22 14.87
C GLY A 26 -9.18 -5.93 14.68
N LEU A 27 -9.33 -5.23 13.55
CA LEU A 27 -8.77 -3.89 13.36
C LEU A 27 -9.78 -2.79 13.72
N ASN A 28 -9.28 -1.65 14.19
CA ASN A 28 -10.10 -0.46 14.33
C ASN A 28 -10.44 0.12 12.95
N ARG A 29 -11.59 0.80 12.85
CA ARG A 29 -12.07 1.43 11.59
C ARG A 29 -11.01 2.29 10.88
N LYS A 30 -10.14 2.97 11.63
CA LYS A 30 -9.05 3.77 11.06
C LYS A 30 -7.98 2.89 10.41
N ASP A 31 -7.52 1.85 11.11
CA ASP A 31 -6.52 0.91 10.59
C ASP A 31 -7.06 0.19 9.34
N GLU A 32 -8.33 -0.23 9.34
CA GLU A 32 -8.98 -0.82 8.16
C GLU A 32 -9.00 0.14 6.97
N THR A 33 -9.34 1.40 7.20
CA THR A 33 -9.40 2.41 6.14
C THR A 33 -8.01 2.63 5.53
N ILE A 34 -6.99 2.73 6.39
CA ILE A 34 -5.59 2.94 5.98
C ILE A 34 -5.08 1.74 5.18
N ILE A 35 -5.28 0.53 5.68
CA ILE A 35 -4.89 -0.70 4.99
C ILE A 35 -5.60 -0.80 3.63
N ASN A 36 -6.91 -0.54 3.59
CA ASN A 36 -7.67 -0.61 2.35
C ASN A 36 -7.20 0.43 1.33
N ARG A 37 -6.91 1.67 1.74
CA ARG A 37 -6.34 2.73 0.87
C ARG A 37 -4.94 2.38 0.38
N PHE A 38 -4.10 1.88 1.28
CA PHE A 38 -2.76 1.43 0.97
C PHE A 38 -2.77 0.30 -0.07
N ARG A 39 -3.68 -0.66 0.09
CA ARG A 39 -3.90 -1.78 -0.83
C ARG A 39 -4.37 -1.40 -2.22
N ILE A 40 -5.24 -0.41 -2.36
CA ILE A 40 -5.67 0.03 -3.69
C ILE A 40 -4.61 0.89 -4.41
N GLY A 41 -3.45 1.14 -3.78
CA GLY A 41 -2.45 2.04 -4.34
C GLY A 41 -2.75 3.52 -4.11
N HIS A 42 -3.79 3.83 -3.33
CA HIS A 42 -4.17 5.19 -2.98
C HIS A 42 -3.36 5.68 -1.78
N THR A 43 -2.06 5.84 -1.98
CA THR A 43 -1.12 6.37 -0.98
C THR A 43 -1.09 7.91 -1.00
N PHE A 44 -0.26 8.47 -0.13
CA PHE A 44 0.27 9.85 -0.14
C PHE A 44 0.12 10.63 -1.45
N ALA A 45 0.56 10.03 -2.56
CA ALA A 45 0.52 10.58 -3.91
C ALA A 45 -0.88 10.61 -4.53
N THR A 46 -1.96 10.35 -3.81
CA THR A 46 -3.39 10.50 -4.19
C THR A 46 -4.21 11.22 -3.13
N LEU A 47 -3.69 11.26 -1.90
CA LEU A 47 -4.36 11.84 -0.74
C LEU A 47 -4.01 13.30 -0.50
N THR A 48 -2.86 13.77 -0.99
CA THR A 48 -2.68 15.21 -1.19
C THR A 48 -3.59 15.62 -2.35
N HIS A 49 -4.90 15.72 -2.15
CA HIS A 49 -5.85 16.25 -3.14
C HIS A 49 -5.33 17.55 -3.80
N ASN A 50 -4.52 18.31 -3.06
CA ASN A 50 -3.76 19.44 -3.53
C ASN A 50 -2.84 19.17 -4.75
N TYR A 51 -2.14 18.04 -4.90
CA TYR A 51 -1.31 17.81 -6.10
C TYR A 51 -2.17 17.52 -7.34
N LEU A 52 -3.26 16.75 -7.23
CA LEU A 52 -4.20 16.52 -8.34
C LEU A 52 -4.86 17.83 -8.77
N MET A 53 -5.38 18.57 -7.80
CA MET A 53 -6.10 19.81 -8.06
C MET A 53 -5.17 20.95 -8.50
N ALA A 54 -3.94 21.00 -7.99
CA ALA A 54 -2.95 22.00 -8.38
C ALA A 54 -2.05 21.57 -9.55
N ARG A 55 -2.29 20.38 -10.16
CA ARG A 55 -1.46 19.79 -11.23
C ARG A 55 0.03 19.79 -10.91
N LYS A 56 0.38 19.57 -9.64
CA LYS A 56 1.78 19.49 -9.21
C LYS A 56 2.29 18.07 -9.42
N ASP A 57 3.59 17.97 -9.64
CA ASP A 57 4.27 16.69 -9.77
C ASP A 57 4.00 15.77 -8.57
N PRO A 58 3.90 14.45 -8.80
CA PRO A 58 3.69 13.48 -7.73
C PRO A 58 4.79 13.60 -6.67
N PRO A 59 4.51 13.29 -5.39
CA PRO A 59 5.52 13.32 -4.35
C PRO A 59 6.64 12.33 -4.69
N ILE A 60 7.87 12.83 -4.61
CA ILE A 60 9.10 12.08 -4.87
C ILE A 60 9.70 11.69 -3.52
N CYS A 61 10.23 10.48 -3.42
CA CYS A 61 11.03 10.07 -2.28
C CYS A 61 12.35 10.84 -2.28
N GLU A 62 12.57 11.71 -1.30
CA GLU A 62 13.80 12.52 -1.19
C GLU A 62 15.09 11.68 -1.17
N THR A 63 15.01 10.44 -0.68
CA THR A 63 16.17 9.53 -0.60
C THR A 63 16.44 8.81 -1.91
N CYS A 64 15.40 8.50 -2.70
CA CYS A 64 15.52 7.64 -3.88
C CYS A 64 15.32 8.37 -5.20
N GLY A 65 14.82 9.62 -5.18
CA GLY A 65 14.56 10.41 -6.38
C GLY A 65 13.44 9.86 -7.29
N VAL A 66 12.65 8.92 -6.81
CA VAL A 66 11.55 8.27 -7.57
C VAL A 66 10.19 8.52 -6.91
N GLU A 67 9.12 8.30 -7.68
CA GLU A 67 7.75 8.49 -7.21
C GLU A 67 7.41 7.66 -5.97
N PHE A 68 6.67 8.28 -5.04
CA PHE A 68 6.28 7.68 -3.78
C PHE A 68 5.06 6.73 -3.93
N THR A 69 5.32 5.52 -4.43
CA THR A 69 4.29 4.47 -4.65
C THR A 69 4.30 3.39 -3.56
N VAL A 70 3.20 2.61 -3.44
CA VAL A 70 3.15 1.44 -2.52
C VAL A 70 4.30 0.47 -2.78
N LYS A 71 4.54 0.16 -4.07
CA LYS A 71 5.66 -0.69 -4.49
C LYS A 71 6.98 -0.13 -3.99
N HIS A 72 7.20 1.16 -4.18
CA HIS A 72 8.42 1.80 -3.69
C HIS A 72 8.55 1.66 -2.17
N ILE A 73 7.50 1.95 -1.39
CA ILE A 73 7.54 1.88 0.08
C ILE A 73 7.83 0.44 0.57
N ILE A 74 7.17 -0.57 0.00
CA ILE A 74 7.24 -1.97 0.46
C ILE A 74 8.45 -2.72 -0.11
N ILE A 75 8.94 -2.37 -1.30
CA ILE A 75 9.96 -3.17 -1.99
C ILE A 75 11.24 -2.36 -2.19
N ASP A 76 11.14 -1.19 -2.82
CA ASP A 76 12.32 -0.56 -3.44
C ASP A 76 13.01 0.52 -2.56
N CYS A 77 12.30 1.08 -1.58
CA CYS A 77 12.79 2.26 -0.85
C CYS A 77 13.86 1.87 0.18
N SER A 78 15.09 2.36 0.02
CA SER A 78 16.18 2.13 0.96
C SER A 78 15.91 2.75 2.34
N LYS A 79 15.26 3.92 2.38
CA LYS A 79 14.86 4.61 3.63
C LYS A 79 14.05 3.73 4.57
N TYR A 80 13.27 2.79 4.03
CA TYR A 80 12.37 1.94 4.80
C TYR A 80 12.90 0.51 4.99
N ALA A 81 14.10 0.18 4.51
CA ALA A 81 14.65 -1.17 4.57
C ALA A 81 14.76 -1.72 6.00
N ASP A 82 15.23 -0.89 6.94
CA ASP A 82 15.34 -1.28 8.35
C ASP A 82 13.97 -1.50 9.00
N SER A 83 13.03 -0.58 8.78
CA SER A 83 11.67 -0.70 9.31
C SER A 83 10.94 -1.91 8.70
N ARG A 84 11.16 -2.23 7.42
CA ARG A 84 10.58 -3.44 6.79
C ARG A 84 11.09 -4.71 7.44
N SER A 85 12.39 -4.80 7.65
CA SER A 85 13.02 -5.96 8.29
C SER A 85 12.52 -6.13 9.73
N LYS A 86 12.39 -5.02 10.46
CA LYS A 86 11.88 -5.01 11.85
C LYS A 86 10.42 -5.47 11.96
N HIS A 87 9.57 -5.08 11.01
CA HIS A 87 8.14 -5.44 11.01
C HIS A 87 7.82 -6.68 10.16
N SER A 88 8.83 -7.45 9.73
CA SER A 88 8.64 -8.64 8.90
C SER A 88 7.79 -8.39 7.65
N ILE A 89 7.98 -7.24 7.02
CA ILE A 89 7.31 -6.89 5.77
C ILE A 89 7.94 -7.70 4.64
N LEU A 90 7.15 -8.56 3.99
CA LEU A 90 7.64 -9.40 2.89
C LEU A 90 7.89 -8.53 1.65
N TYR A 91 8.92 -8.89 0.89
CA TYR A 91 9.31 -8.19 -0.34
C TYR A 91 8.38 -8.47 -1.53
N GLN A 92 7.24 -9.14 -1.30
CA GLN A 92 6.21 -9.39 -2.30
C GLN A 92 4.91 -8.68 -1.93
N LEU A 93 4.41 -7.82 -2.82
CA LEU A 93 3.16 -7.07 -2.65
C LEU A 93 1.96 -7.99 -2.39
N SER A 94 1.88 -9.09 -3.15
CA SER A 94 0.77 -10.05 -3.11
C SER A 94 0.72 -10.86 -1.82
N GLU A 95 1.84 -11.03 -1.13
CA GLU A 95 1.92 -11.76 0.15
C GLU A 95 1.76 -10.80 1.33
N THR A 96 2.47 -9.66 1.32
CA THR A 96 2.37 -8.65 2.37
C THR A 96 0.97 -8.08 2.51
N LEU A 97 0.25 -7.87 1.40
CA LEU A 97 -1.05 -7.20 1.41
C LEU A 97 -2.23 -8.17 1.57
N GLN A 98 -1.99 -9.46 1.84
CA GLN A 98 -3.06 -10.44 2.07
C GLN A 98 -3.97 -10.02 3.23
N PRO A 99 -5.27 -10.39 3.21
CA PRO A 99 -6.21 -10.11 4.28
C PRO A 99 -6.01 -11.02 5.49
N ASP A 100 -4.76 -11.18 5.93
CA ASP A 100 -4.43 -11.89 7.15
C ASP A 100 -4.20 -10.88 8.30
N LEU A 101 -4.58 -11.28 9.50
CA LEU A 101 -4.54 -10.39 10.66
C LEU A 101 -3.10 -9.98 11.01
N GLN A 102 -2.13 -10.88 10.87
CA GLN A 102 -0.75 -10.64 11.30
C GLN A 102 -0.04 -9.65 10.36
N SER A 103 -0.14 -9.83 9.04
CA SER A 103 0.40 -8.91 8.04
C SER A 103 -0.27 -7.56 8.14
N ASN A 104 -1.59 -7.51 8.36
CA ASN A 104 -2.30 -6.26 8.60
C ASN A 104 -1.72 -5.49 9.82
N ILE A 105 -1.50 -6.18 10.94
CA ILE A 105 -0.89 -5.58 12.14
C ILE A 105 0.54 -5.11 11.84
N ASN A 106 1.33 -5.93 11.15
CA ASN A 106 2.70 -5.61 10.77
C ASN A 106 2.76 -4.37 9.86
N ILE A 107 1.90 -4.29 8.85
CA ILE A 107 1.78 -3.11 7.96
C ILE A 107 1.40 -1.89 8.78
N VAL A 108 0.41 -1.97 9.66
CA VAL A 108 -0.04 -0.83 10.47
C VAL A 108 1.08 -0.33 11.38
N ASN A 109 1.82 -1.24 12.02
CA ASN A 109 2.96 -0.89 12.88
C ASN A 109 4.10 -0.26 12.07
N PHE A 110 4.39 -0.82 10.89
CA PHE A 110 5.33 -0.24 9.94
C PHE A 110 4.91 1.18 9.53
N LEU A 111 3.64 1.41 9.17
CA LEU A 111 3.12 2.72 8.78
C LEU A 111 3.17 3.72 9.95
N LYS A 112 2.95 3.27 11.19
CA LYS A 112 3.06 4.09 12.40
C LYS A 112 4.50 4.50 12.66
N GLU A 113 5.46 3.57 12.57
CA GLU A 113 6.89 3.84 12.77
C GLU A 113 7.46 4.75 11.69
N THR A 114 7.10 4.52 10.44
CA THR A 114 7.54 5.33 9.29
C THR A 114 6.81 6.68 9.19
N LYS A 115 5.90 6.95 10.14
CA LYS A 115 5.03 8.13 10.21
C LYS A 115 4.07 8.28 9.03
N LEU A 116 3.98 7.29 8.14
CA LEU A 116 3.11 7.29 6.96
C LEU A 116 1.62 7.13 7.32
N TYR A 117 1.32 6.58 8.50
CA TYR A 117 -0.04 6.27 8.97
C TYR A 117 -0.99 7.49 8.93
N ASN A 118 -0.51 8.69 9.26
CA ASN A 118 -1.37 9.89 9.28
C ASN A 118 -1.56 10.56 7.92
N LEU A 119 -0.89 10.04 6.89
CA LEU A 119 -0.85 10.62 5.55
C LEU A 119 -1.52 9.70 4.52
N ILE A 120 -2.09 8.59 5.01
CA ILE A 120 -2.94 7.63 4.30
C ILE A 120 -4.39 7.78 4.81
#